data_AF-A0A6H3P2U0-F1
#
_entry.id   AF-A0A6H3P2U0-F1
#
_cell.length_a   1.000
_cell.length_b   1.000
_cell.length_c   1.000
_cell.angle_alpha   90.00
_cell.angle_beta   90.00
_cell.angle_gamma   90.00
#
_symmetry.space_group_name_H-M   'P 1'
#
loop_
_entity.id
_entity.type
_entity.pdbx_description
1 polymer ?
#
loop_
_entity_poly.entity_id
_entity_poly.type
_entity_poly.pdbx_seq_one_letter_code
_entity_poly.pdbx_strand_id
1 'polypeptide(L)'
;MTDIPTNLTQFLFEQTTKLEREWLEEQTQKNDLDLMTAFVATPRFLSKKMVFNDSKSNGGLVPECNGFQVNGWSLVRLARVWLLLHLPSVPKDQFVKNIETLFDTAELNELVALYSALPLLPYPWEWLPRATDAVRSNMGFVFDSIALLNPYPELYFSELAWNQLVLKTIFNGKPIDLIYGIDRRKNKDLAIAISDFISERFAAGRKIPLQIWRLVAPFSDETTFPNLINLLESELKAEREVAALVCFESKNPNVHSLLSKYPDLELSIKNGELDWSKIESIP
;
A
#
# COMPACT_ATOMS: atom_id res chain seq x y z
N MET A 1 -6.81 25.06 10.75
CA MET A 1 -6.92 23.91 11.67
C MET A 1 -7.38 22.75 10.81
N THR A 2 -6.59 21.68 10.72
CA THR A 2 -7.03 20.48 9.98
C THR A 2 -8.13 19.84 10.83
N ASP A 3 -9.33 19.67 10.28
CA ASP A 3 -10.40 18.99 11.03
C ASP A 3 -9.98 17.54 11.28
N ILE A 4 -9.71 17.24 12.54
CA ILE A 4 -9.19 15.94 12.94
C ILE A 4 -10.34 14.93 12.81
N PRO A 5 -10.17 13.83 12.07
CA PRO A 5 -11.27 12.91 11.81
C PRO A 5 -11.86 12.37 13.12
N THR A 6 -13.15 12.65 13.35
CA THR A 6 -13.83 12.26 14.59
C THR A 6 -13.83 10.75 14.77
N ASN A 7 -14.06 9.99 13.68
CA ASN A 7 -14.06 8.52 13.71
C ASN A 7 -12.69 7.94 14.09
N LEU A 8 -11.59 8.52 13.58
CA LEU A 8 -10.23 8.10 13.94
C LEU A 8 -9.96 8.34 15.43
N THR A 9 -10.37 9.50 15.95
CA THR A 9 -10.21 9.86 17.37
C THR A 9 -11.04 8.92 18.26
N GLN A 10 -12.30 8.69 17.91
CA GLN A 10 -13.17 7.78 18.65
C GLN A 10 -12.59 6.36 18.66
N PHE A 11 -12.19 5.83 17.51
CA PHE A 11 -11.58 4.51 17.41
C PHE A 11 -10.32 4.40 18.27
N LEU A 12 -9.41 5.38 18.20
CA LEU A 12 -8.23 5.41 19.05
C LEU A 12 -8.60 5.32 20.53
N PHE A 13 -9.58 6.11 20.97
CA PHE A 13 -9.97 6.15 22.39
C PHE A 13 -10.67 4.87 22.87
N GLU A 14 -11.43 4.19 22.02
CA GLU A 14 -11.96 2.85 22.29
C GLU A 14 -10.84 1.81 22.47
N GLN A 15 -9.68 2.03 21.83
CA GLN A 15 -8.51 1.20 22.00
C GLN A 15 -7.65 1.59 23.21
N THR A 16 -7.94 2.67 23.94
CA THR A 16 -7.14 3.11 25.08
C THR A 16 -7.82 2.82 26.43
N THR A 17 -7.01 2.60 27.46
CA THR A 17 -7.43 2.73 28.85
C THR A 17 -7.68 4.21 29.20
N LYS A 18 -8.35 4.44 30.32
CA LYS A 18 -8.60 5.80 30.82
C LYS A 18 -7.31 6.62 30.97
N LEU A 19 -6.26 6.05 31.56
CA LEU A 19 -4.98 6.74 31.78
C LEU A 19 -4.25 7.06 30.46
N GLU A 20 -4.26 6.12 29.50
CA GLU A 20 -3.67 6.34 28.18
C GLU A 20 -4.39 7.47 27.43
N ARG A 21 -5.73 7.49 27.50
CA ARG A 21 -6.55 8.55 26.91
C ARG A 21 -6.28 9.91 27.55
N GLU A 22 -6.32 9.98 28.88
CA GLU A 22 -6.05 11.22 29.62
C GLU A 22 -4.68 11.79 29.27
N TRP A 23 -3.66 10.93 29.16
CA TRP A 23 -2.33 11.35 28.73
C TRP A 23 -2.34 11.94 27.31
N LEU A 24 -3.01 11.29 26.34
CA LEU A 24 -3.13 11.80 24.97
C LEU A 24 -3.85 13.15 24.91
N GLU A 25 -4.99 13.28 25.58
CA GLU A 25 -5.78 14.51 25.65
C GLU A 25 -4.97 15.65 26.31
N GLU A 26 -4.13 15.36 27.31
CA GLU A 26 -3.24 16.35 27.91
C GLU A 26 -2.19 16.86 26.90
N GLN A 27 -1.63 15.98 26.05
CA GLN A 27 -0.57 16.39 25.11
C GLN A 27 -1.09 17.33 24.03
N THR A 28 -2.36 17.20 23.61
CA THR A 28 -2.94 18.05 22.56
C THR A 28 -3.17 19.50 22.96
N GLN A 29 -3.10 19.80 24.26
CA GLN A 29 -3.21 21.16 24.78
C GLN A 29 -1.85 21.88 24.88
N LYS A 30 -0.75 21.20 24.57
CA LYS A 30 0.62 21.73 24.69
C LYS A 30 1.09 22.39 23.40
N ASN A 31 2.25 23.03 23.46
CA ASN A 31 2.88 23.64 22.29
C ASN A 31 3.43 22.59 21.31
N ASP A 32 3.82 23.02 20.11
CA ASP A 32 4.36 22.16 19.05
C ASP A 32 5.53 21.27 19.50
N LEU A 33 6.46 21.83 20.28
CA LEU A 33 7.66 21.10 20.73
C LEU A 33 7.28 19.98 21.71
N ASP A 34 6.34 20.26 22.61
CA ASP A 34 5.81 19.26 23.54
C ASP A 34 5.02 18.16 22.81
N LEU A 35 4.26 18.52 21.77
CA LEU A 35 3.58 17.55 20.90
C LEU A 35 4.55 16.65 20.13
N MET A 36 5.62 17.23 19.57
CA MET A 36 6.70 16.48 18.93
C MET A 36 7.41 15.56 19.93
N THR A 37 7.60 16.02 21.16
CA THR A 37 8.18 15.21 22.25
C THR A 37 7.23 14.07 22.66
N ALA A 38 5.93 14.33 22.70
CA ALA A 38 4.90 13.31 22.97
C ALA A 38 4.87 12.22 21.89
N PHE A 39 5.01 12.59 20.61
CA PHE A 39 5.14 11.63 19.51
C PHE A 39 6.30 10.63 19.76
N VAL A 40 7.46 11.13 20.16
CA VAL A 40 8.63 10.30 20.51
C VAL A 40 8.34 9.47 21.77
N ALA A 41 7.75 10.07 22.80
CA ALA A 41 7.54 9.45 24.10
C ALA A 41 6.35 8.47 24.17
N THR A 42 5.47 8.44 23.15
CA THR A 42 4.26 7.59 23.09
C THR A 42 4.43 6.15 23.60
N PRO A 43 5.46 5.36 23.20
CA PRO A 43 5.60 3.98 23.68
C PRO A 43 5.88 3.82 25.19
N ARG A 44 6.15 4.92 25.92
CA ARG A 44 6.30 4.93 27.38
C ARG A 44 4.96 5.02 28.10
N PHE A 45 3.95 5.55 27.44
CA PHE A 45 2.65 5.84 28.02
C PHE A 45 1.54 4.94 27.50
N LEU A 46 1.73 4.32 26.32
CA LEU A 46 0.73 3.47 25.69
C LEU A 46 1.17 2.00 25.64
N SER A 47 0.18 1.12 25.78
CA SER A 47 0.31 -0.31 25.63
C SER A 47 0.68 -0.70 24.19
N LYS A 48 1.53 -1.74 24.08
CA LYS A 48 2.05 -2.22 22.80
C LYS A 48 1.15 -3.29 22.18
N LYS A 49 -0.17 -3.05 22.18
CA LYS A 49 -1.14 -3.95 21.55
C LYS A 49 -1.37 -3.59 20.09
N MET A 50 -1.86 -4.56 19.33
CA MET A 50 -2.28 -4.36 17.94
C MET A 50 -3.75 -3.94 17.90
N VAL A 51 -4.09 -3.07 16.96
CA VAL A 51 -5.47 -2.61 16.71
C VAL A 51 -5.97 -3.19 15.40
N PHE A 52 -7.24 -3.58 15.39
CA PHE A 52 -7.91 -4.14 14.21
C PHE A 52 -9.21 -3.39 14.02
N ASN A 53 -9.35 -2.72 12.87
CA ASN A 53 -10.59 -2.09 12.47
C ASN A 53 -11.12 -2.85 11.27
N ASP A 54 -12.24 -3.55 11.45
CA ASP A 54 -12.93 -4.15 10.33
C ASP A 54 -13.64 -3.05 9.54
N SER A 55 -12.93 -2.53 8.54
CA SER A 55 -13.44 -1.50 7.62
C SER A 55 -14.74 -1.89 6.91
N LYS A 56 -15.08 -3.19 6.84
CA LYS A 56 -16.34 -3.66 6.25
C LYS A 56 -17.56 -3.43 7.14
N SER A 57 -17.36 -3.27 8.46
CA SER A 57 -18.45 -3.10 9.42
C SER A 57 -18.57 -1.66 9.97
N ASN A 58 -17.51 -0.85 9.96
CA ASN A 58 -17.48 0.44 10.66
C ASN A 58 -17.30 1.71 9.80
N GLY A 59 -17.37 1.62 8.47
CA GLY A 59 -17.10 2.78 7.60
C GLY A 59 -15.64 3.25 7.68
N GLY A 60 -15.27 4.24 6.86
CA GLY A 60 -13.91 4.78 6.85
C GLY A 60 -13.59 5.60 8.12
N LEU A 61 -12.44 5.34 8.75
CA LEU A 61 -11.95 6.15 9.89
C LEU A 61 -11.63 7.59 9.49
N VAL A 62 -11.27 7.78 8.22
CA VAL A 62 -11.02 9.08 7.61
C VAL A 62 -11.78 9.12 6.27
N PRO A 63 -13.06 9.54 6.27
CA PRO A 63 -13.89 9.51 5.06
C PRO A 63 -13.30 10.30 3.88
N GLU A 64 -12.58 11.39 4.16
CA GLU A 64 -11.91 12.23 3.16
C GLU A 64 -10.69 11.55 2.52
N CYS A 65 -10.15 10.49 3.13
CA CYS A 65 -8.94 9.80 2.67
C CYS A 65 -9.23 8.34 2.32
N ASN A 66 -9.80 8.13 1.13
CA ASN A 66 -10.07 6.79 0.61
C ASN A 66 -8.82 5.90 0.61
N GLY A 67 -8.96 4.66 1.07
CA GLY A 67 -7.87 3.69 1.16
C GLY A 67 -7.02 3.77 2.42
N PHE A 68 -7.19 4.82 3.24
CA PHE A 68 -6.53 4.87 4.55
C PHE A 68 -7.12 3.82 5.49
N GLN A 69 -6.25 3.02 6.10
CA GLN A 69 -6.64 2.05 7.11
C GLN A 69 -5.53 1.87 8.16
N VAL A 70 -5.93 1.37 9.33
CA VAL A 70 -5.04 1.18 10.50
C VAL A 70 -5.01 -0.28 10.96
N ASN A 71 -5.57 -1.19 10.17
CA ASN A 71 -5.69 -2.59 10.55
C ASN A 71 -4.30 -3.23 10.71
N GLY A 72 -4.09 -3.91 11.84
CA GLY A 72 -2.78 -4.50 12.15
C GLY A 72 -1.71 -3.46 12.48
N TRP A 73 -2.08 -2.23 12.86
CA TRP A 73 -1.12 -1.28 13.44
C TRP A 73 -0.95 -1.54 14.93
N SER A 74 0.19 -1.11 15.49
CA SER A 74 0.29 -0.98 16.95
C SER A 74 -0.51 0.25 17.41
N LEU A 75 -1.06 0.18 18.62
CA LEU A 75 -1.72 1.33 19.25
C LEU A 75 -0.77 2.55 19.33
N VAL A 76 0.52 2.31 19.56
CA VAL A 76 1.57 3.35 19.54
C VAL A 76 1.68 4.04 18.18
N ARG A 77 1.66 3.29 17.07
CA ARG A 77 1.68 3.86 15.71
C ARG A 77 0.43 4.70 15.46
N LEU A 78 -0.75 4.19 15.83
CA LEU A 78 -2.01 4.92 15.69
C LEU A 78 -2.00 6.25 16.46
N ALA A 79 -1.60 6.21 17.74
CA ALA A 79 -1.53 7.39 18.58
C ALA A 79 -0.50 8.41 18.07
N ARG A 80 0.67 7.95 17.60
CA ARG A 80 1.67 8.80 16.95
C ARG A 80 1.10 9.54 15.74
N VAL A 81 0.41 8.83 14.85
CA VAL A 81 -0.26 9.45 13.69
C VAL A 81 -1.30 10.47 14.15
N TRP A 82 -2.13 10.13 15.14
CA TRP A 82 -3.14 11.04 15.70
C TRP A 82 -2.54 12.31 16.33
N LEU A 83 -1.40 12.20 17.04
CA LEU A 83 -0.67 13.35 17.59
C LEU A 83 -0.16 14.29 16.49
N LEU A 84 0.32 13.75 15.36
CA LEU A 84 0.77 14.57 14.22
C LEU A 84 -0.38 15.41 13.63
N LEU A 85 -1.61 14.91 13.66
CA LEU A 85 -2.78 15.65 13.16
C LEU A 85 -3.17 16.84 14.05
N HIS A 86 -2.65 16.91 15.28
CA HIS A 86 -2.85 18.04 16.19
C HIS A 86 -1.81 19.16 16.00
N LEU A 87 -0.75 18.94 15.21
CA LEU A 87 0.22 19.99 14.93
C LEU A 87 -0.44 21.10 14.09
N PRO A 88 -0.25 22.39 14.44
CA PRO A 88 -0.82 23.50 13.68
C PRO A 88 -0.33 23.52 12.23
N SER A 89 -1.26 23.41 11.27
CA SER A 89 -0.93 23.37 9.84
C SER A 89 -0.56 24.73 9.23
N VAL A 90 -0.66 25.83 10.00
CA VAL A 90 -0.36 27.19 9.56
C VAL A 90 0.51 27.89 10.63
N PRO A 91 1.60 28.58 10.24
CA PRO A 91 2.08 28.77 8.87
C PRO A 91 2.71 27.51 8.26
N LYS A 92 2.55 27.33 6.95
CA LYS A 92 3.03 26.15 6.20
C LYS A 92 4.49 25.81 6.50
N ASP A 93 5.38 26.80 6.44
CA ASP A 93 6.81 26.59 6.60
C ASP A 93 7.17 26.05 8.00
N GLN A 94 6.44 26.47 9.03
CA GLN A 94 6.64 25.97 10.39
C GLN A 94 6.13 24.52 10.51
N PHE A 95 4.97 24.21 9.93
CA PHE A 95 4.46 22.83 9.90
C PHE A 95 5.43 21.90 9.18
N VAL A 96 5.91 22.30 7.99
CA VAL A 96 6.88 21.54 7.21
C VAL A 96 8.15 21.31 8.01
N LYS A 97 8.70 22.37 8.62
CA LYS A 97 9.89 22.27 9.48
C LYS A 97 9.69 21.31 10.66
N ASN A 98 8.53 21.31 11.31
CA ASN A 98 8.26 20.43 12.44
C ASN A 98 8.27 18.95 12.00
N ILE A 99 7.59 18.61 10.90
CA ILE A 99 7.55 17.25 10.37
C ILE A 99 8.92 16.80 9.85
N GLU A 100 9.65 17.66 9.14
CA GLU A 100 11.02 17.38 8.68
C GLU A 100 11.97 17.12 9.86
N THR A 101 11.86 17.90 10.94
CA THR A 101 12.63 17.68 12.17
C THR A 101 12.35 16.29 12.78
N LEU A 102 11.08 15.85 12.79
CA LEU A 102 10.74 14.50 13.23
C LEU A 102 11.38 13.45 12.32
N PHE A 103 11.30 13.60 10.99
CA PHE A 103 11.95 12.67 10.06
C PHE A 103 13.47 12.57 10.27
N ASP A 104 14.15 13.70 10.48
CA ASP A 104 15.61 13.74 10.63
C ASP A 104 16.12 13.05 11.90
N THR A 105 15.28 12.99 12.95
CA THR A 105 15.65 12.43 14.25
C THR A 105 15.00 11.08 14.55
N ALA A 106 14.08 10.62 13.70
CA ALA A 106 13.23 9.48 13.98
C ALA A 106 13.99 8.14 14.05
N GLU A 107 13.64 7.32 15.04
CA GLU A 107 13.95 5.89 15.01
C GLU A 107 13.02 5.10 14.08
N LEU A 108 13.26 3.81 13.92
CA LEU A 108 12.55 2.95 12.98
C LEU A 108 11.01 3.00 13.10
N ASN A 109 10.44 2.86 14.30
CA ASN A 109 8.98 2.87 14.50
C ASN A 109 8.38 4.27 14.42
N GLU A 110 9.17 5.31 14.65
CA GLU A 110 8.81 6.71 14.40
C GLU A 110 8.74 6.99 12.90
N LEU A 111 9.74 6.53 12.12
CA LEU A 111 9.70 6.58 10.66
C LEU A 111 8.48 5.85 10.12
N VAL A 112 8.21 4.63 10.59
CA VAL A 112 7.01 3.88 10.21
C VAL A 112 5.76 4.71 10.46
N ALA A 113 5.62 5.35 11.63
CA ALA A 113 4.46 6.21 11.93
C ALA A 113 4.39 7.44 11.02
N LEU A 114 5.50 8.13 10.77
CA LEU A 114 5.58 9.31 9.89
C LEU A 114 5.17 8.97 8.45
N TYR A 115 5.70 7.90 7.87
CA TYR A 115 5.34 7.47 6.52
C TYR A 115 3.88 7.03 6.41
N SER A 116 3.33 6.48 7.49
CA SER A 116 1.91 6.11 7.56
C SER A 116 0.98 7.32 7.65
N ALA A 117 1.47 8.43 8.19
CA ALA A 117 0.70 9.65 8.34
C ALA A 117 0.61 10.45 7.03
N LEU A 118 1.51 10.24 6.07
CA LEU A 118 1.59 11.07 4.85
C LEU A 118 0.27 11.30 4.11
N PRO A 119 -0.63 10.29 3.94
CA PRO A 119 -1.95 10.53 3.35
C PRO A 119 -2.80 11.58 4.07
N LEU A 120 -2.57 11.78 5.36
CA LEU A 120 -3.36 12.62 6.25
C LEU A 120 -2.72 13.98 6.52
N LEU A 121 -1.42 14.13 6.23
CA LEU A 121 -0.72 15.39 6.46
C LEU A 121 -1.10 16.43 5.39
N PRO A 122 -1.25 17.71 5.75
CA PRO A 122 -1.44 18.79 4.78
C PRO A 122 -0.19 18.96 3.91
N TYR A 123 -0.36 19.68 2.80
CA TYR A 123 0.71 19.96 1.83
C TYR A 123 1.35 18.69 1.27
N PRO A 124 0.56 17.76 0.70
CA PRO A 124 1.02 16.41 0.36
C PRO A 124 2.27 16.43 -0.54
N TRP A 125 2.35 17.36 -1.50
CA TRP A 125 3.49 17.47 -2.41
C TRP A 125 4.84 17.73 -1.71
N GLU A 126 4.85 18.33 -0.51
CA GLU A 126 6.07 18.56 0.27
C GLU A 126 6.72 17.26 0.75
N TRP A 127 5.93 16.19 0.92
CA TRP A 127 6.42 14.91 1.44
C TRP A 127 6.92 13.96 0.36
N LEU A 128 6.83 14.34 -0.92
CA LEU A 128 7.24 13.51 -2.04
C LEU A 128 8.73 13.10 -1.95
N PRO A 129 9.69 13.99 -1.61
CA PRO A 129 11.08 13.60 -1.41
C PRO A 129 11.22 12.49 -0.35
N ARG A 130 10.63 12.68 0.84
CA ARG A 130 10.64 11.69 1.93
C ARG A 130 10.01 10.36 1.49
N ALA A 131 8.84 10.40 0.86
CA ALA A 131 8.16 9.19 0.40
C ALA A 131 9.01 8.41 -0.62
N THR A 132 9.73 9.10 -1.52
CA THR A 132 10.65 8.44 -2.45
C THR A 132 11.93 7.94 -1.78
N ASP A 133 12.41 8.58 -0.70
CA ASP A 133 13.50 8.06 0.14
C ASP A 133 13.13 6.73 0.79
N ALA A 134 11.90 6.59 1.29
CA ALA A 134 11.41 5.33 1.85
C ALA A 134 11.45 4.18 0.83
N VAL A 135 11.12 4.47 -0.43
CA VAL A 135 11.25 3.49 -1.53
C VAL A 135 12.70 3.10 -1.77
N ARG A 136 13.65 4.02 -1.62
CA ARG A 136 15.09 3.75 -1.80
C ARG A 136 15.73 3.06 -0.58
N SER A 137 15.14 3.17 0.61
CA SER A 137 15.66 2.59 1.85
C SER A 137 15.66 1.06 1.86
N ASN A 138 16.69 0.45 2.45
CA ASN A 138 16.74 -1.00 2.72
C ASN A 138 15.97 -1.41 3.99
N MET A 139 15.37 -0.47 4.71
CA MET A 139 14.58 -0.74 5.91
C MET A 139 13.20 -1.29 5.53
N GLY A 140 13.03 -2.61 5.64
CA GLY A 140 11.81 -3.31 5.23
C GLY A 140 10.52 -2.72 5.80
N PHE A 141 10.47 -2.43 7.11
CA PHE A 141 9.27 -1.84 7.74
C PHE A 141 8.95 -0.41 7.25
N VAL A 142 9.98 0.38 6.96
CA VAL A 142 9.81 1.73 6.38
C VAL A 142 9.24 1.62 4.97
N PHE A 143 9.82 0.75 4.15
CA PHE A 143 9.28 0.46 2.82
C PHE A 143 7.83 -0.01 2.89
N ASP A 144 7.51 -0.93 3.79
CA ASP A 144 6.14 -1.46 3.93
C ASP A 144 5.14 -0.38 4.33
N SER A 145 5.54 0.56 5.20
CA SER A 145 4.67 1.64 5.65
C SER A 145 4.26 2.63 4.56
N ILE A 146 5.07 2.75 3.49
CA ILE A 146 4.74 3.58 2.33
C ILE A 146 4.15 2.77 1.17
N ALA A 147 4.56 1.50 0.99
CA ALA A 147 4.18 0.70 -0.18
C ALA A 147 2.87 -0.06 0.00
N LEU A 148 2.57 -0.53 1.21
CA LEU A 148 1.45 -1.42 1.48
C LEU A 148 0.37 -0.71 2.27
N LEU A 149 -0.89 -0.83 1.83
CA LEU A 149 -2.07 -0.28 2.48
C LEU A 149 -1.97 1.23 2.75
N ASN A 150 -1.25 1.94 1.88
CA ASN A 150 -1.03 3.38 1.97
C ASN A 150 -1.44 4.02 0.64
N PRO A 151 -2.43 4.94 0.61
CA PRO A 151 -2.90 5.56 -0.62
C PRO A 151 -1.97 6.65 -1.17
N TYR A 152 -0.98 7.12 -0.40
CA TYR A 152 -0.13 8.24 -0.79
C TYR A 152 0.61 8.03 -2.13
N PRO A 153 1.25 6.87 -2.41
CA PRO A 153 1.94 6.67 -3.69
C PRO A 153 1.01 6.74 -4.90
N GLU A 154 -0.21 6.21 -4.80
CA GLU A 154 -1.16 6.24 -5.92
C GLU A 154 -1.59 7.67 -6.25
N LEU A 155 -1.73 8.52 -5.24
CA LEU A 155 -2.18 9.90 -5.43
C LEU A 155 -1.06 10.83 -5.91
N TYR A 156 0.17 10.64 -5.44
CA TYR A 156 1.22 11.66 -5.58
C TYR A 156 2.49 11.20 -6.31
N PHE A 157 2.75 9.90 -6.45
CA PHE A 157 3.97 9.48 -7.14
C PHE A 157 3.86 9.74 -8.63
N SER A 158 4.96 10.19 -9.23
CA SER A 158 5.17 10.10 -10.68
C SER A 158 5.11 8.63 -11.13
N GLU A 159 4.90 8.42 -12.44
CA GLU A 159 4.91 7.06 -13.01
C GLU A 159 6.23 6.33 -12.71
N LEU A 160 7.37 7.01 -12.83
CA LEU A 160 8.67 6.43 -12.52
C LEU A 160 8.78 5.98 -11.05
N ALA A 161 8.42 6.84 -10.10
CA ALA A 161 8.51 6.51 -8.67
C ALA A 161 7.53 5.38 -8.30
N TRP A 162 6.35 5.38 -8.91
CA TRP A 162 5.37 4.30 -8.79
C TRP A 162 5.93 2.97 -9.29
N ASN A 163 6.52 2.95 -10.50
CA ASN A 163 7.10 1.75 -11.08
C ASN A 163 8.22 1.18 -10.20
N GLN A 164 9.09 2.06 -9.66
CA GLN A 164 10.13 1.65 -8.72
C GLN A 164 9.58 1.02 -7.44
N LEU A 165 8.51 1.59 -6.88
CA LEU A 165 7.83 1.03 -5.70
C LEU A 165 7.28 -0.36 -6.00
N VAL A 166 6.55 -0.53 -7.11
CA VAL A 166 5.94 -1.81 -7.49
C VAL A 166 7.01 -2.88 -7.77
N LEU A 167 8.03 -2.55 -8.56
CA LEU A 167 9.13 -3.48 -8.87
C LEU A 167 9.87 -3.90 -7.60
N LYS A 168 10.13 -2.96 -6.68
CA LYS A 168 10.75 -3.29 -5.40
C LYS A 168 9.87 -4.18 -4.53
N THR A 169 8.55 -3.98 -4.51
CA THR A 169 7.62 -4.88 -3.81
C THR A 169 7.72 -6.30 -4.37
N ILE A 170 7.74 -6.45 -5.70
CA ILE A 170 7.90 -7.75 -6.37
C ILE A 170 9.24 -8.40 -6.01
N PHE A 171 10.35 -7.67 -6.12
CA PHE A 171 11.69 -8.22 -5.86
C PHE A 171 11.91 -8.60 -4.39
N ASN A 172 11.24 -7.91 -3.47
CA ASN A 172 11.25 -8.24 -2.05
C ASN A 172 10.28 -9.38 -1.68
N GLY A 173 9.55 -9.96 -2.64
CA GLY A 173 8.58 -11.03 -2.38
C GLY A 173 7.40 -10.59 -1.51
N LYS A 174 6.98 -9.32 -1.63
CA LYS A 174 5.92 -8.72 -0.83
C LYS A 174 4.57 -8.79 -1.58
N PRO A 175 3.43 -8.80 -0.85
CA PRO A 175 2.11 -8.95 -1.44
C PRO A 175 1.70 -7.70 -2.22
N ILE A 176 1.80 -7.75 -3.55
CA ILE A 176 1.56 -6.58 -4.43
C ILE A 176 0.10 -6.15 -4.48
N ASP A 177 -0.83 -7.05 -4.16
CA ASP A 177 -2.26 -6.80 -4.03
C ASP A 177 -2.59 -5.83 -2.88
N LEU A 178 -1.71 -5.71 -1.89
CA LEU A 178 -1.84 -4.74 -0.82
C LEU A 178 -1.35 -3.33 -1.23
N ILE A 179 -0.76 -3.17 -2.42
CA ILE A 179 -0.45 -1.82 -2.94
C ILE A 179 -1.78 -1.15 -3.30
N TYR A 180 -2.11 -0.06 -2.61
CA TYR A 180 -3.35 0.66 -2.87
C TYR A 180 -3.35 1.25 -4.29
N GLY A 181 -4.42 1.00 -5.04
CA GLY A 181 -4.58 1.52 -6.40
C GLY A 181 -3.74 0.81 -7.47
N ILE A 182 -3.22 -0.39 -7.18
CA ILE A 182 -2.39 -1.18 -8.09
C ILE A 182 -3.01 -1.37 -9.49
N ASP A 183 -4.31 -1.65 -9.58
CA ASP A 183 -5.00 -1.82 -10.86
C ASP A 183 -5.25 -0.50 -11.60
N ARG A 184 -5.42 0.61 -10.88
CA ARG A 184 -5.70 1.93 -11.47
C ARG A 184 -4.47 2.56 -12.09
N ARG A 185 -3.29 2.23 -11.54
CA ARG A 185 -1.99 2.79 -11.95
C ARG A 185 -1.18 1.85 -12.83
N LYS A 186 -1.82 0.81 -13.42
CA LYS A 186 -1.21 -0.05 -14.44
C LYS A 186 -0.74 0.80 -15.63
N ASN A 187 0.51 0.62 -16.05
CA ASN A 187 1.10 1.36 -17.16
C ASN A 187 2.01 0.46 -18.00
N LYS A 188 2.29 0.89 -19.23
CA LYS A 188 3.01 0.10 -20.22
C LYS A 188 4.47 -0.15 -19.82
N ASP A 189 5.16 0.86 -19.30
CA ASP A 189 6.57 0.74 -18.93
C ASP A 189 6.77 -0.25 -17.77
N LEU A 190 5.86 -0.24 -16.80
CA LEU A 190 5.81 -1.23 -15.73
C LEU A 190 5.54 -2.63 -16.26
N ALA A 191 4.60 -2.78 -17.19
CA ALA A 191 4.27 -4.07 -17.79
C ALA A 191 5.45 -4.66 -18.57
N ILE A 192 6.20 -3.84 -19.32
CA ILE A 192 7.42 -4.27 -20.03
C ILE A 192 8.46 -4.79 -19.03
N ALA A 193 8.78 -3.99 -17.99
CA ALA A 193 9.76 -4.38 -16.99
C ALA A 193 9.38 -5.68 -16.25
N ILE A 194 8.09 -5.89 -16.00
CA ILE A 194 7.59 -7.11 -15.36
C ILE A 194 7.61 -8.30 -16.34
N SER A 195 7.28 -8.12 -17.61
CA SER A 195 7.39 -9.17 -18.64
C SER A 195 8.82 -9.66 -18.82
N ASP A 196 9.80 -8.76 -18.81
CA ASP A 196 11.23 -9.11 -18.86
C ASP A 196 11.62 -9.95 -17.64
N PHE A 197 11.20 -9.49 -16.44
CA PHE A 197 11.42 -10.21 -15.19
C PHE A 197 10.78 -11.61 -15.19
N ILE A 198 9.53 -11.72 -15.64
CA ILE A 198 8.81 -13.01 -15.76
C ILE A 198 9.62 -13.94 -16.68
N SER A 199 10.00 -13.47 -17.86
CA SER A 199 10.72 -14.28 -18.84
C SER A 199 12.06 -14.78 -18.31
N GLU A 200 12.83 -13.92 -17.60
CA GLU A 200 14.06 -14.31 -16.93
C GLU A 200 13.82 -15.41 -15.88
N ARG A 201 12.75 -15.28 -15.08
CA ARG A 201 12.42 -16.26 -14.04
C ARG A 201 11.95 -17.60 -14.61
N PHE A 202 11.14 -17.58 -15.66
CA PHE A 202 10.71 -18.79 -16.37
C PHE A 202 11.89 -19.53 -17.00
N ALA A 203 12.79 -18.81 -17.68
CA ALA A 203 13.99 -19.40 -18.26
C ALA A 203 14.91 -20.05 -17.20
N ALA A 204 14.89 -19.54 -15.97
CA ALA A 204 15.62 -20.09 -14.84
C ALA A 204 14.86 -21.18 -14.04
N GLY A 205 13.64 -21.56 -14.45
CA GLY A 205 12.80 -22.52 -13.74
C GLY A 205 12.38 -22.07 -12.34
N ARG A 206 12.36 -20.76 -12.07
CA ARG A 206 12.03 -20.20 -10.75
C ARG A 206 10.55 -19.84 -10.68
N LYS A 207 9.92 -20.12 -9.53
CA LYS A 207 8.56 -19.67 -9.24
C LYS A 207 8.47 -18.14 -9.18
N ILE A 208 7.32 -17.61 -9.58
CA ILE A 208 6.96 -16.20 -9.47
C ILE A 208 5.60 -16.05 -8.78
N PRO A 209 5.35 -14.94 -8.05
CA PRO A 209 4.02 -14.66 -7.53
C PRO A 209 3.03 -14.46 -8.69
N LEU A 210 1.93 -15.20 -8.71
CA LEU A 210 0.99 -15.17 -9.83
C LEU A 210 0.25 -13.84 -9.98
N GLN A 211 0.05 -13.11 -8.88
CA GLN A 211 -0.53 -11.76 -8.91
C GLN A 211 0.20 -10.80 -9.85
N ILE A 212 1.51 -10.96 -10.13
CA ILE A 212 2.24 -9.99 -10.96
C ILE A 212 1.73 -9.92 -12.40
N TRP A 213 1.09 -10.98 -12.89
CA TRP A 213 0.48 -11.04 -14.21
C TRP A 213 -0.66 -10.02 -14.39
N ARG A 214 -1.31 -9.58 -13.31
CA ARG A 214 -2.35 -8.53 -13.37
C ARG A 214 -1.86 -7.22 -13.95
N LEU A 215 -0.57 -6.94 -13.78
CA LEU A 215 0.09 -5.71 -14.24
C LEU A 215 0.43 -5.79 -15.73
N VAL A 216 0.66 -7.01 -16.23
CA VAL A 216 0.96 -7.29 -17.63
C VAL A 216 -0.31 -7.43 -18.46
N ALA A 217 -1.39 -7.94 -17.86
CA ALA A 217 -2.61 -8.34 -18.59
C ALA A 217 -3.13 -7.32 -19.62
N PRO A 218 -3.33 -6.02 -19.27
CA PRO A 218 -3.86 -5.04 -20.23
C PRO A 218 -2.90 -4.65 -21.36
N PHE A 219 -1.62 -4.99 -21.23
CA PHE A 219 -0.53 -4.65 -22.15
C PHE A 219 0.11 -5.88 -22.78
N SER A 220 -0.47 -7.07 -22.57
CA SER A 220 0.01 -8.32 -23.15
C SER A 220 -0.01 -8.27 -24.67
N ASP A 221 1.06 -8.77 -25.27
CA ASP A 221 1.29 -8.83 -26.71
C ASP A 221 1.95 -10.16 -27.10
N GLU A 222 2.40 -10.28 -28.35
CA GLU A 222 3.01 -11.49 -28.91
C GLU A 222 4.26 -11.96 -28.16
N THR A 223 4.98 -11.06 -27.47
CA THR A 223 6.16 -11.43 -26.67
C THR A 223 5.78 -12.21 -25.41
N THR A 224 4.60 -11.95 -24.87
CA THR A 224 4.07 -12.67 -23.69
C THR A 224 3.48 -14.04 -24.02
N PHE A 225 3.26 -14.39 -25.29
CA PHE A 225 2.56 -15.63 -25.69
C PHE A 225 3.20 -16.91 -25.15
N PRO A 226 4.53 -17.12 -25.27
CA PRO A 226 5.12 -18.38 -24.86
C PRO A 226 4.88 -18.69 -23.38
N ASN A 227 5.00 -17.66 -22.53
CA ASN A 227 4.77 -17.80 -21.10
C ASN A 227 3.29 -18.05 -20.78
N LEU A 228 2.36 -17.42 -21.51
CA LEU A 228 0.92 -17.64 -21.34
C LEU A 228 0.47 -19.04 -21.75
N ILE A 229 1.01 -19.56 -22.86
CA ILE A 229 0.73 -20.95 -23.29
C ILE A 229 1.22 -21.94 -22.23
N ASN A 230 2.44 -21.76 -21.72
CA ASN A 230 2.98 -22.61 -20.66
C ASN A 230 2.09 -22.61 -19.41
N LEU A 231 1.55 -21.45 -19.01
CA LEU A 231 0.64 -21.36 -17.87
C LEU A 231 -0.73 -22.00 -18.14
N LEU A 232 -1.30 -21.84 -19.34
CA LEU A 232 -2.56 -22.46 -19.75
C LEU A 232 -2.48 -24.00 -19.81
N GLU A 233 -1.30 -24.53 -20.11
CA GLU A 233 -1.02 -25.97 -20.17
C GLU A 233 -0.50 -26.56 -18.85
N SER A 234 -0.27 -25.72 -17.83
CA SER A 234 0.21 -26.16 -16.52
C SER A 234 -0.75 -27.12 -15.82
N GLU A 235 -0.23 -28.04 -15.01
CA GLU A 235 -1.02 -28.90 -14.13
C GLU A 235 -1.63 -28.12 -12.95
N LEU A 236 -1.04 -26.98 -12.59
CA LEU A 236 -1.48 -26.15 -11.48
C LEU A 236 -2.72 -25.32 -11.87
N LYS A 237 -3.81 -25.50 -11.11
CA LYS A 237 -5.07 -24.77 -11.34
C LYS A 237 -4.87 -23.25 -11.33
N ALA A 238 -4.14 -22.74 -10.35
CA ALA A 238 -3.89 -21.31 -10.18
C ALA A 238 -3.14 -20.69 -11.38
N GLU A 239 -2.22 -21.43 -11.99
CA GLU A 239 -1.48 -20.96 -13.17
C GLU A 239 -2.40 -20.84 -14.40
N ARG A 240 -3.27 -21.83 -14.62
CA ARG A 240 -4.28 -21.78 -15.69
C ARG A 240 -5.28 -20.64 -15.48
N GLU A 241 -5.74 -20.44 -14.25
CA GLU A 241 -6.66 -19.36 -13.89
C GLU A 241 -6.07 -17.98 -14.14
N VAL A 242 -4.80 -17.76 -13.77
CA VAL A 242 -4.10 -16.49 -14.03
C VAL A 242 -3.91 -16.26 -15.52
N ALA A 243 -3.52 -17.28 -16.30
CA ALA A 243 -3.37 -17.10 -17.73
C ALA A 243 -4.71 -16.81 -18.43
N ALA A 244 -5.80 -17.41 -17.96
CA ALA A 244 -7.14 -17.09 -18.43
C ALA A 244 -7.53 -15.63 -18.12
N LEU A 245 -7.24 -15.14 -16.91
CA LEU A 245 -7.45 -13.73 -16.55
C LEU A 245 -6.63 -12.78 -17.44
N VAL A 246 -5.36 -13.12 -17.72
CA VAL A 246 -4.52 -12.34 -18.64
C VAL A 246 -5.12 -12.30 -20.04
N CYS A 247 -5.55 -13.45 -20.58
CA CYS A 247 -6.16 -13.50 -21.90
C CYS A 247 -7.46 -12.69 -21.95
N PHE A 248 -8.29 -12.81 -20.91
CA PHE A 248 -9.56 -12.10 -20.83
C PHE A 248 -9.38 -10.57 -20.79
N GLU A 249 -8.42 -10.06 -20.02
CA GLU A 249 -8.15 -8.62 -19.90
C GLU A 249 -7.28 -8.04 -21.02
N SER A 250 -6.68 -8.89 -21.86
CA SER A 250 -5.82 -8.42 -22.94
C SER A 250 -6.57 -7.59 -23.97
N LYS A 251 -5.97 -6.46 -24.34
CA LYS A 251 -6.44 -5.64 -25.47
C LYS A 251 -5.97 -6.17 -26.82
N ASN A 252 -5.06 -7.16 -26.83
CA ASN A 252 -4.58 -7.78 -28.05
C ASN A 252 -5.53 -8.93 -28.46
N PRO A 253 -6.18 -8.87 -29.64
CA PRO A 253 -7.12 -9.90 -30.07
C PRO A 253 -6.51 -11.30 -30.16
N ASN A 254 -5.23 -11.40 -30.51
CA ASN A 254 -4.56 -12.69 -30.62
C ASN A 254 -4.38 -13.32 -29.24
N VAL A 255 -3.98 -12.54 -28.22
CA VAL A 255 -3.89 -13.02 -26.83
C VAL A 255 -5.28 -13.41 -26.33
N HIS A 256 -6.27 -12.53 -26.55
CA HIS A 256 -7.65 -12.77 -26.09
C HIS A 256 -8.24 -14.07 -26.68
N SER A 257 -7.95 -14.35 -27.96
CA SER A 257 -8.43 -15.55 -28.65
C SER A 257 -7.93 -16.86 -28.05
N LEU A 258 -6.81 -16.87 -27.30
CA LEU A 258 -6.32 -18.07 -26.62
C LEU A 258 -7.34 -18.64 -25.64
N LEU A 259 -8.16 -17.75 -25.05
CA LEU A 259 -9.18 -18.13 -24.07
C LEU A 259 -10.30 -18.98 -24.68
N SER A 260 -10.53 -18.92 -26.00
CA SER A 260 -11.58 -19.69 -26.67
C SER A 260 -11.38 -21.21 -26.58
N LYS A 261 -10.16 -21.66 -26.27
CA LYS A 261 -9.83 -23.08 -26.03
C LYS A 261 -10.20 -23.54 -24.61
N TYR A 262 -10.56 -22.62 -23.72
CA TYR A 262 -10.83 -22.86 -22.30
C TYR A 262 -12.18 -22.25 -21.88
N PRO A 263 -13.31 -22.70 -22.48
CA PRO A 263 -14.63 -22.08 -22.27
C PRO A 263 -15.08 -22.09 -20.81
N ASP A 264 -14.71 -23.10 -20.02
CA ASP A 264 -15.06 -23.17 -18.60
C ASP A 264 -14.42 -22.02 -17.79
N LEU A 265 -13.16 -21.68 -18.09
CA LEU A 265 -12.45 -20.57 -17.44
C LEU A 265 -13.03 -19.23 -17.89
N GLU A 266 -13.35 -19.08 -19.18
CA GLU A 266 -14.00 -17.87 -19.70
C GLU A 266 -15.35 -17.62 -19.02
N LEU A 267 -16.15 -18.68 -18.85
CA LEU A 267 -17.47 -18.62 -18.23
C LEU A 267 -17.35 -18.28 -16.74
N SER A 268 -16.38 -18.87 -16.03
CA SER A 268 -16.08 -18.55 -14.63
C SER A 268 -15.71 -17.07 -14.43
N ILE A 269 -14.91 -16.48 -15.34
CA ILE A 269 -14.57 -15.05 -15.29
C ILE A 269 -15.82 -14.19 -15.54
N LYS A 270 -16.61 -14.51 -16.58
CA LYS A 270 -17.83 -13.76 -16.90
C LYS A 270 -18.89 -13.80 -15.80
N ASN A 271 -18.96 -14.90 -15.05
CA ASN A 271 -19.85 -15.05 -13.90
C ASN A 271 -19.33 -14.36 -12.63
N GLY A 272 -18.10 -13.81 -12.64
CA GLY A 272 -17.46 -13.26 -11.44
C GLY A 272 -16.98 -14.34 -10.45
N GLU A 273 -16.94 -15.60 -10.87
CA GLU A 273 -16.42 -16.72 -10.08
C GLU A 273 -14.89 -16.77 -10.07
N LEU A 274 -14.23 -16.15 -11.05
CA LEU A 274 -12.78 -15.99 -11.14
C LEU A 274 -12.41 -14.52 -11.38
N ASP A 275 -11.58 -13.95 -10.51
CA ASP A 275 -11.02 -12.60 -10.61
C ASP A 275 -9.67 -12.52 -9.85
N TRP A 276 -8.95 -11.41 -9.98
CA TRP A 276 -7.65 -11.22 -9.32
C TRP A 276 -7.67 -11.29 -7.80
N SER A 277 -8.81 -11.03 -7.13
CA SER A 277 -8.91 -11.13 -5.67
C SER A 277 -8.86 -12.57 -5.17
N LYS A 278 -9.05 -13.55 -6.07
CA LYS A 278 -9.03 -14.99 -5.78
C LYS A 278 -7.67 -15.63 -6.03
N ILE A 279 -6.71 -14.88 -6.56
CA ILE A 279 -5.36 -15.35 -6.84
C ILE A 279 -4.47 -15.13 -5.61
N GLU A 280 -3.72 -16.15 -5.20
CA GLU A 280 -2.79 -16.03 -4.07
C GLU A 280 -1.67 -15.04 -4.36
N SER A 281 -1.38 -14.20 -3.36
CA SER A 281 -0.44 -13.10 -3.49
C SER A 281 1.02 -13.47 -3.26
N ILE A 282 1.27 -14.59 -2.60
CA ILE A 282 2.61 -15.09 -2.28
C ILE A 282 2.61 -16.61 -2.55
N PRO A 283 3.58 -17.14 -3.32
CA PRO A 283 3.70 -18.57 -3.62
C PRO A 283 4.30 -19.41 -2.48
#